data_AF-A0A0C3P5S0-F1
#
_entry.id   AF-A0A0C3P5S0-F1
#
_cell.length_a   1.000
_cell.length_b   1.000
_cell.length_c   1.000
_cell.angle_alpha   90.00
_cell.angle_beta   90.00
_cell.angle_gamma   90.00
#
_symmetry.space_group_name_H-M   'P 1'
#
loop_
_entity.id
_entity.type
_entity.pdbx_description
1 polymer ?
#
loop_
_entity_poly.entity_id
_entity_poly.type
_entity_poly.pdbx_seq_one_letter_code
_entity_poly.pdbx_strand_id
1 'polypeptide(L)'
;MALLSVFYRRLVSVSPACFYGRASYSTTQKSPIHLVQELRKLTDVPISKAREALAASNNDVEAALKWIEKDLAVSGAKKAAKVEGRTTREGLVSVCVLSNGTRQDPTGVSSELGGVRAAMIELNCETDFVGRNELFARLAADIAHTAAFITEHDASSPSFIRPCALDVLGDAPLLSQSEPHVQTPSTVSSSIRDLIAKVGEKISLKRAVTVVHGPLRRESHVLGLRVASYLHGATSSGFQGRIGSVAVLGLKTPRLPELMSRKTFVQDLEKLERAIGRQIAGFDTRSIRSTPDDETSLYNQPFMMLGAEGADETVRHALNKWSRQRGMVEDDAEGGIEVLEFAKWTVGQDVE
;
A
#
# COMPACT_ATOMS: atom_id res chain seq x y z
N MET A 1 -49.31 71.01 -73.04
CA MET A 1 -50.32 70.02 -73.45
C MET A 1 -49.95 68.68 -72.84
N ALA A 2 -50.91 68.06 -72.16
CA ALA A 2 -50.80 66.80 -71.43
C ALA A 2 -50.61 65.58 -72.34
N LEU A 3 -50.15 64.46 -71.74
CA LEU A 3 -50.48 63.04 -72.00
C LEU A 3 -49.42 62.17 -71.27
N LEU A 4 -49.61 61.74 -70.02
CA LEU A 4 -50.36 60.57 -69.49
C LEU A 4 -49.93 59.17 -70.02
N SER A 5 -49.76 58.26 -69.03
CA SER A 5 -49.86 56.80 -69.12
C SER A 5 -48.64 56.02 -69.67
N VAL A 6 -48.20 54.85 -69.17
CA VAL A 6 -48.68 53.90 -68.15
C VAL A 6 -47.49 52.96 -67.82
N PHE A 7 -47.35 52.57 -66.55
CA PHE A 7 -46.43 51.55 -66.06
C PHE A 7 -46.83 50.15 -66.56
N TYR A 8 -45.89 49.37 -67.11
CA TYR A 8 -46.06 47.92 -67.24
C TYR A 8 -44.85 47.19 -66.65
N ARG A 9 -45.05 46.59 -65.46
CA ARG A 9 -44.11 45.66 -64.83
C ARG A 9 -44.11 44.34 -65.62
N ARG A 10 -42.98 43.96 -66.18
CA ARG A 10 -42.73 42.59 -66.67
C ARG A 10 -42.66 41.64 -65.48
N LEU A 11 -43.63 40.74 -65.37
CA LEU A 11 -43.58 39.56 -64.50
C LEU A 11 -42.64 38.53 -65.13
N VAL A 12 -41.54 38.22 -64.44
CA VAL A 12 -40.67 37.08 -64.77
C VAL A 12 -41.27 35.84 -64.13
N SER A 13 -41.68 34.89 -64.96
CA SER A 13 -42.06 33.53 -64.54
C SER A 13 -40.79 32.79 -64.13
N VAL A 14 -40.61 32.54 -62.84
CA VAL A 14 -39.56 31.65 -62.30
C VAL A 14 -40.23 30.33 -61.96
N SER A 15 -39.93 29.28 -62.73
CA SER A 15 -40.33 27.91 -62.39
C SER A 15 -39.64 27.46 -61.10
N PRO A 16 -40.34 26.76 -60.19
CA PRO A 16 -39.70 26.23 -58.98
C PRO A 16 -38.85 25.02 -59.37
N ALA A 17 -37.54 25.23 -59.50
CA ALA A 17 -36.59 24.12 -59.49
C ALA A 17 -36.59 23.50 -58.10
N CYS A 18 -37.15 22.29 -57.99
CA CYS A 18 -37.12 21.49 -56.77
C CYS A 18 -35.66 21.10 -56.48
N PHE A 19 -34.98 21.87 -55.63
CA PHE A 19 -33.71 21.45 -55.05
C PHE A 19 -33.98 20.28 -54.11
N TYR A 20 -33.78 19.06 -54.60
CA TYR A 20 -33.54 17.91 -53.73
C TYR A 20 -32.21 18.13 -53.02
N GLY A 21 -32.25 18.81 -51.88
CA GLY A 21 -31.16 18.79 -50.92
C GLY A 21 -30.97 17.35 -50.46
N ARG A 22 -29.98 16.65 -51.03
CA ARG A 22 -29.47 15.41 -50.42
C ARG A 22 -28.87 15.81 -49.08
N ALA A 23 -29.64 15.62 -48.01
CA ALA A 23 -29.06 15.51 -46.67
C ALA A 23 -28.15 14.29 -46.69
N SER A 24 -26.84 14.51 -46.85
CA SER A 24 -25.83 13.51 -46.59
C SER A 24 -25.85 13.26 -45.08
N TYR A 25 -26.65 12.28 -44.65
CA TYR A 25 -26.50 11.73 -43.30
C TYR A 25 -25.11 11.11 -43.24
N SER A 26 -24.17 11.80 -42.59
CA SER A 26 -22.93 11.17 -42.15
C SER A 26 -23.32 10.14 -41.10
N THR A 27 -23.58 8.91 -41.54
CA THR A 27 -23.74 7.78 -40.63
C THR A 27 -22.36 7.53 -40.05
N THR A 28 -22.06 8.08 -38.87
CA THR A 28 -20.92 7.61 -38.08
C THR A 28 -21.10 6.10 -37.93
N GLN A 29 -20.23 5.33 -38.57
CA GLN A 29 -20.32 3.88 -38.62
C GLN A 29 -20.29 3.36 -37.18
N LYS A 30 -21.46 2.91 -36.70
CA LYS A 30 -21.64 2.46 -35.32
C LYS A 30 -20.87 1.15 -35.14
N SER A 31 -19.88 1.13 -34.25
CA SER A 31 -19.10 -0.07 -33.96
C SER A 31 -20.04 -1.25 -33.59
N PRO A 32 -19.79 -2.46 -34.11
CA PRO A 32 -20.67 -3.59 -33.91
C PRO A 32 -20.72 -4.00 -32.43
N ILE A 33 -21.91 -4.39 -31.96
CA ILE A 33 -22.21 -4.60 -30.54
C ILE A 33 -21.37 -5.73 -29.93
N HIS A 34 -21.08 -6.80 -30.69
CA HIS A 34 -20.29 -7.93 -30.19
C HIS A 34 -18.85 -7.53 -29.86
N LEU A 35 -18.20 -6.68 -30.68
CA LEU A 35 -16.85 -6.17 -30.38
C LEU A 35 -16.84 -5.26 -29.16
N VAL A 36 -17.89 -4.45 -28.97
CA VAL A 36 -18.06 -3.63 -27.76
C VAL A 36 -18.20 -4.53 -26.52
N GLN A 37 -18.94 -5.63 -26.62
CA GLN A 37 -19.07 -6.60 -25.53
C GLN A 37 -17.74 -7.32 -25.25
N GLU A 38 -17.01 -7.70 -26.29
CA GLU A 38 -15.69 -8.33 -26.18
C GLU A 38 -14.69 -7.43 -25.47
N LEU A 39 -14.54 -6.17 -25.89
CA LEU A 39 -13.64 -5.21 -25.22
C LEU A 39 -14.03 -4.97 -23.77
N ARG A 40 -15.33 -4.91 -23.45
CA ARG A 40 -15.78 -4.72 -22.06
C ARG A 40 -15.49 -5.93 -21.18
N LYS A 41 -15.57 -7.15 -21.72
CA LYS A 41 -15.16 -8.36 -20.98
C LYS A 41 -13.67 -8.34 -20.65
N LEU A 42 -12.84 -7.71 -21.49
CA LEU A 42 -11.40 -7.63 -21.31
C LEU A 42 -10.94 -6.46 -20.42
N THR A 43 -11.62 -5.31 -20.45
CA THR A 43 -11.12 -4.05 -19.86
C THR A 43 -12.06 -3.36 -18.85
N ASP A 44 -13.32 -3.79 -18.79
CA ASP A 44 -14.39 -3.20 -17.96
C ASP A 44 -14.61 -1.67 -18.13
N VAL A 45 -14.22 -1.10 -19.27
CA VAL A 45 -14.45 0.32 -19.54
C VAL A 45 -15.93 0.63 -19.84
N PRO A 46 -16.38 1.89 -19.63
CA PRO A 46 -17.72 2.31 -20.02
C PRO A 46 -18.01 2.03 -21.51
N ILE A 47 -19.27 1.69 -21.84
CA ILE A 47 -19.70 1.35 -23.22
C ILE A 47 -19.34 2.45 -24.22
N SER A 48 -19.47 3.72 -23.83
CA SER A 48 -19.10 4.86 -24.67
C SER A 48 -17.62 4.83 -25.04
N LYS A 49 -16.75 4.50 -24.07
CA LYS A 49 -15.31 4.46 -24.26
C LYS A 49 -14.88 3.27 -25.12
N ALA A 50 -15.49 2.11 -24.93
CA ALA A 50 -15.28 0.95 -25.80
C ALA A 50 -15.67 1.25 -27.26
N ARG A 51 -16.76 2.01 -27.49
CA ARG A 51 -17.15 2.45 -28.84
C ARG A 51 -16.16 3.46 -29.43
N GLU A 52 -15.68 4.40 -28.63
CA GLU A 52 -14.66 5.38 -29.06
C GLU A 52 -13.36 4.67 -29.47
N ALA A 53 -12.91 3.70 -28.67
CA ALA A 53 -11.72 2.91 -28.95
C ALA A 53 -11.83 2.12 -30.25
N LEU A 54 -12.97 1.46 -30.49
CA LEU A 54 -13.23 0.75 -31.73
C LEU A 54 -13.31 1.69 -32.94
N ALA A 55 -13.92 2.86 -32.78
CA ALA A 55 -13.98 3.86 -33.84
C ALA A 55 -12.57 4.39 -34.18
N ALA A 56 -11.72 4.64 -33.19
CA ALA A 56 -10.33 5.09 -33.36
C ALA A 56 -9.41 4.00 -33.93
N SER A 57 -9.80 2.74 -33.80
CA SER A 57 -8.98 1.57 -34.18
C SER A 57 -9.56 0.79 -35.36
N ASN A 58 -10.47 1.38 -36.14
CA ASN A 58 -11.12 0.73 -37.28
C ASN A 58 -11.78 -0.63 -36.95
N ASN A 59 -12.34 -0.76 -35.75
CA ASN A 59 -12.91 -1.99 -35.20
C ASN A 59 -11.92 -3.16 -35.00
N ASP A 60 -10.62 -2.90 -34.99
CA ASP A 60 -9.60 -3.86 -34.54
C ASP A 60 -9.58 -3.91 -33.00
N VAL A 61 -9.79 -5.10 -32.44
CA VAL A 61 -9.83 -5.34 -31.00
C VAL A 61 -8.47 -5.12 -30.35
N GLU A 62 -7.37 -5.60 -30.94
CA GLU A 62 -6.04 -5.49 -30.34
C GLU A 62 -5.56 -4.04 -30.35
N ALA A 63 -5.78 -3.34 -31.45
CA ALA A 63 -5.49 -1.91 -31.55
C ALA A 63 -6.37 -1.10 -30.60
N ALA A 64 -7.64 -1.46 -30.43
CA ALA A 64 -8.54 -0.81 -29.47
C ALA A 64 -8.11 -1.04 -28.01
N LEU A 65 -7.57 -2.20 -27.66
CA LEU A 65 -7.00 -2.46 -26.33
C LEU A 65 -5.82 -1.53 -26.04
N LYS A 66 -4.86 -1.44 -26.97
CA LYS A 66 -3.71 -0.53 -26.86
C LYS A 66 -4.14 0.94 -26.79
N TRP A 67 -5.18 1.30 -27.54
CA TRP A 67 -5.76 2.64 -27.50
C TRP A 67 -6.38 2.94 -26.14
N ILE A 68 -7.15 1.99 -25.57
CA ILE A 68 -7.75 2.11 -24.24
C ILE A 68 -6.67 2.28 -23.18
N GLU A 69 -5.62 1.46 -23.21
CA GLU A 69 -4.49 1.53 -22.27
C GLU A 69 -3.84 2.92 -22.29
N LYS A 70 -3.52 3.42 -23.49
CA LYS A 70 -2.93 4.76 -23.65
C LYS A 70 -3.88 5.87 -23.19
N ASP A 71 -5.15 5.78 -23.51
CA ASP A 71 -6.14 6.79 -23.12
C ASP A 71 -6.38 6.79 -21.59
N LEU A 72 -6.44 5.61 -20.95
CA LEU A 72 -6.56 5.50 -19.50
C LEU A 72 -5.38 6.15 -18.79
N ALA A 73 -4.16 5.94 -19.28
CA ALA A 73 -2.97 6.60 -18.73
C ALA A 73 -3.07 8.13 -18.81
N VAL A 74 -3.46 8.68 -19.97
CA VAL A 74 -3.59 10.13 -20.18
C VAL A 74 -4.75 10.72 -19.37
N SER A 75 -5.92 10.10 -19.43
CA SER A 75 -7.13 10.57 -18.75
C SER A 75 -7.02 10.41 -17.23
N GLY A 76 -6.36 9.36 -16.75
CA GLY A 76 -6.03 9.14 -15.35
C GLY A 76 -5.09 10.22 -14.80
N ALA A 77 -4.01 10.53 -15.53
CA ALA A 77 -3.11 11.63 -15.16
C ALA A 77 -3.85 12.98 -15.08
N LYS A 78 -4.73 13.27 -16.04
CA LYS A 78 -5.55 14.50 -16.01
C LYS A 78 -6.51 14.54 -14.82
N LYS A 79 -7.16 13.42 -14.48
CA LYS A 79 -8.05 13.34 -13.31
C LYS A 79 -7.28 13.51 -12.01
N ALA A 80 -6.12 12.87 -11.88
CA ALA A 80 -5.23 13.00 -10.73
C ALA A 80 -4.80 14.46 -10.53
N ALA A 81 -4.35 15.13 -11.58
CA ALA A 81 -3.98 16.56 -11.53
C ALA A 81 -5.16 17.46 -11.09
N LYS A 82 -6.39 17.12 -11.46
CA LYS A 82 -7.59 17.89 -11.05
C LYS A 82 -7.85 17.81 -9.55
N VAL A 83 -7.47 16.70 -8.90
CA VAL A 83 -7.74 16.47 -7.48
C VAL A 83 -6.51 16.70 -6.59
N GLU A 84 -5.33 16.90 -7.16
CA GLU A 84 -4.04 17.01 -6.45
C GLU A 84 -4.03 18.05 -5.33
N GLY A 85 -4.72 19.18 -5.48
CA GLY A 85 -4.80 20.23 -4.44
C GLY A 85 -5.71 19.92 -3.25
N ARG A 86 -6.42 18.79 -3.25
CA ARG A 86 -7.37 18.44 -2.19
C ARG A 86 -6.67 17.86 -0.96
N THR A 87 -7.34 17.91 0.19
CA THR A 87 -6.83 17.38 1.45
C THR A 87 -7.23 15.92 1.62
N THR A 88 -6.29 15.08 2.06
CA THR A 88 -6.52 13.65 2.33
C THR A 88 -6.12 13.34 3.77
N ARG A 89 -7.10 13.22 4.68
CA ARG A 89 -6.89 12.88 6.11
C ARG A 89 -7.45 11.50 6.48
N GLU A 90 -8.17 10.88 5.57
CA GLU A 90 -8.67 9.51 5.71
C GLU A 90 -7.73 8.53 5.00
N GLY A 91 -7.93 7.22 5.19
CA GLY A 91 -7.12 6.19 4.54
C GLY A 91 -6.73 5.04 5.46
N LEU A 92 -5.59 4.41 5.15
CA LEU A 92 -5.11 3.19 5.80
C LEU A 92 -3.59 3.22 6.01
N VAL A 93 -3.16 2.67 7.15
CA VAL A 93 -1.80 2.17 7.34
C VAL A 93 -1.79 0.69 6.95
N SER A 94 -0.82 0.27 6.15
CA SER A 94 -0.61 -1.14 5.79
C SER A 94 0.79 -1.58 6.14
N VAL A 95 0.92 -2.81 6.65
CA VAL A 95 2.19 -3.42 7.00
C VAL A 95 2.33 -4.74 6.24
N CYS A 96 3.48 -4.94 5.61
CA CYS A 96 3.86 -6.20 5.00
C CYS A 96 5.14 -6.72 5.66
N VAL A 97 5.14 -7.98 6.10
CA VAL A 97 6.33 -8.67 6.64
C VAL A 97 6.64 -9.84 5.73
N LEU A 98 7.69 -9.72 4.92
CA LEU A 98 8.15 -10.78 4.01
C LEU A 98 9.05 -11.80 4.74
N SER A 99 9.88 -11.30 5.64
CA SER A 99 10.69 -12.13 6.53
C SER A 99 10.64 -11.54 7.93
N ASN A 100 10.09 -12.30 8.86
CA ASN A 100 9.95 -11.89 10.25
C ASN A 100 11.24 -12.12 11.06
N GLY A 101 12.32 -12.55 10.42
CA GLY A 101 13.60 -12.85 11.05
C GLY A 101 13.67 -14.27 11.58
N THR A 102 14.64 -14.51 12.45
CA THR A 102 15.34 -15.80 12.69
C THR A 102 14.53 -17.09 12.50
N ARG A 103 14.33 -17.49 11.23
CA ARG A 103 13.94 -18.83 10.79
C ARG A 103 14.87 -19.26 9.66
N GLN A 104 15.32 -20.52 9.76
CA GLN A 104 16.07 -21.25 8.73
C GLN A 104 15.15 -21.64 7.58
N ASP A 105 15.73 -21.62 6.38
CA ASP A 105 15.17 -22.13 5.14
C ASP A 105 14.53 -23.53 5.33
N PRO A 106 13.22 -23.71 5.03
CA PRO A 106 12.53 -25.00 5.14
C PRO A 106 13.10 -26.09 4.22
N THR A 107 13.92 -25.72 3.22
CA THR A 107 14.55 -26.65 2.29
C THR A 107 15.91 -27.16 2.77
N GLY A 108 16.42 -26.64 3.89
CA GLY A 108 17.70 -27.06 4.48
C GLY A 108 18.93 -26.68 3.66
N VAL A 109 18.78 -25.82 2.65
CA VAL A 109 19.88 -25.41 1.75
C VAL A 109 20.60 -24.16 2.29
N SER A 110 19.94 -23.32 3.11
CA SER A 110 20.59 -22.18 3.77
C SER A 110 20.69 -22.31 5.30
N SER A 111 21.93 -22.39 5.78
CA SER A 111 22.33 -22.44 7.20
C SER A 111 22.38 -21.04 7.84
N GLU A 112 21.59 -20.07 7.36
CA GLU A 112 21.64 -18.69 7.82
C GLU A 112 20.39 -18.33 8.65
N LEU A 113 20.61 -17.69 9.81
CA LEU A 113 19.54 -17.06 10.58
C LEU A 113 18.92 -15.96 9.70
N GLY A 114 17.71 -16.19 9.16
CA GLY A 114 17.10 -15.31 8.18
C GLY A 114 17.08 -13.84 8.59
N GLY A 115 17.42 -12.95 7.65
CA GLY A 115 17.30 -11.51 7.82
C GLY A 115 15.85 -11.06 8.01
N VAL A 116 15.64 -9.84 8.51
CA VAL A 116 14.32 -9.24 8.63
C VAL A 116 14.00 -8.41 7.39
N ARG A 117 12.78 -8.52 6.89
CA ARG A 117 12.28 -7.78 5.73
C ARG A 117 10.81 -7.44 5.92
N ALA A 118 10.52 -6.16 6.10
CA ALA A 118 9.17 -5.64 6.26
C ALA A 118 9.07 -4.19 5.76
N ALA A 119 7.84 -3.73 5.54
CA ALA A 119 7.55 -2.32 5.28
C ALA A 119 6.21 -1.92 5.89
N MET A 120 6.11 -0.63 6.20
CA MET A 120 4.88 0.02 6.64
C MET A 120 4.67 1.27 5.79
N ILE A 121 3.46 1.42 5.23
CA ILE A 121 3.08 2.55 4.40
C ILE A 121 1.79 3.18 4.92
N GLU A 122 1.62 4.46 4.66
CA GLU A 122 0.35 5.16 4.85
C GLU A 122 -0.18 5.66 3.51
N LEU A 123 -1.34 5.16 3.11
CA LEU A 123 -2.06 5.59 1.93
C LEU A 123 -3.29 6.39 2.37
N ASN A 124 -3.38 7.65 1.96
CA ASN A 124 -4.49 8.54 2.31
C ASN A 124 -5.47 8.74 1.15
N CYS A 125 -6.73 9.02 1.51
CA CYS A 125 -7.83 9.42 0.63
C CYS A 125 -8.64 10.59 1.24
N GLU A 126 -9.62 11.11 0.50
CA GLU A 126 -10.45 12.22 0.97
C GLU A 126 -11.49 11.75 2.00
N THR A 127 -12.18 10.63 1.72
CA THR A 127 -13.28 10.13 2.54
C THR A 127 -13.03 8.74 3.11
N ASP A 128 -13.73 8.39 4.20
CA ASP A 128 -13.66 7.05 4.81
C ASP A 128 -14.33 5.98 3.95
N PHE A 129 -15.26 6.36 3.06
CA PHE A 129 -15.87 5.47 2.07
C PHE A 129 -14.82 4.87 1.13
N VAL A 130 -13.90 5.69 0.61
CA VAL A 130 -12.77 5.19 -0.20
C VAL A 130 -11.80 4.40 0.66
N GLY A 131 -11.51 4.85 1.89
CA GLY A 131 -10.63 4.13 2.81
C GLY A 131 -11.10 2.72 3.19
N ARG A 132 -12.41 2.46 3.12
CA ARG A 132 -13.01 1.12 3.36
C ARG A 132 -13.20 0.29 2.08
N ASN A 133 -12.86 0.84 0.92
CA ASN A 133 -13.00 0.14 -0.37
C ASN A 133 -11.95 -0.98 -0.48
N GLU A 134 -12.36 -2.16 -0.94
CA GLU A 134 -11.44 -3.30 -1.11
C GLU A 134 -10.30 -3.03 -2.11
N LEU A 135 -10.56 -2.29 -3.18
CA LEU A 135 -9.52 -1.92 -4.15
C LEU A 135 -8.47 -1.01 -3.52
N PHE A 136 -8.89 -0.10 -2.63
CA PHE A 136 -7.99 0.78 -1.90
C PHE A 136 -7.16 -0.02 -0.88
N ALA A 137 -7.79 -0.92 -0.14
CA ALA A 137 -7.09 -1.80 0.81
C ALA A 137 -6.08 -2.73 0.12
N ARG A 138 -6.44 -3.32 -1.02
CA ARG A 138 -5.55 -4.16 -1.83
C ARG A 138 -4.36 -3.36 -2.36
N LEU A 139 -4.60 -2.17 -2.91
CA LEU A 139 -3.53 -1.29 -3.38
C LEU A 139 -2.56 -0.93 -2.24
N ALA A 140 -3.06 -0.59 -1.05
CA ALA A 140 -2.20 -0.30 0.10
C ALA A 140 -1.33 -1.50 0.51
N ALA A 141 -1.89 -2.71 0.50
CA ALA A 141 -1.15 -3.95 0.76
C ALA A 141 -0.08 -4.24 -0.29
N ASP A 142 -0.42 -4.12 -1.58
CA ASP A 142 0.50 -4.35 -2.69
C ASP A 142 1.65 -3.31 -2.69
N ILE A 143 1.37 -2.06 -2.32
CA ILE A 143 2.43 -1.04 -2.14
C ILE A 143 3.35 -1.40 -0.98
N ALA A 144 2.81 -1.82 0.18
CA ALA A 144 3.62 -2.25 1.31
C ALA A 144 4.49 -3.47 0.97
N HIS A 145 3.93 -4.45 0.25
CA HIS A 145 4.64 -5.61 -0.26
C HIS A 145 5.77 -5.19 -1.21
N THR A 146 5.47 -4.31 -2.17
CA THR A 146 6.45 -3.75 -3.11
C THR A 146 7.59 -3.08 -2.36
N ALA A 147 7.30 -2.18 -1.42
CA ALA A 147 8.33 -1.50 -0.63
C ALA A 147 9.21 -2.49 0.15
N ALA A 148 8.61 -3.51 0.77
CA ALA A 148 9.35 -4.56 1.48
C ALA A 148 10.22 -5.38 0.52
N PHE A 149 9.79 -5.60 -0.73
CA PHE A 149 10.45 -6.44 -1.72
C PHE A 149 11.58 -5.72 -2.49
N ILE A 150 11.42 -4.45 -2.85
CA ILE A 150 12.43 -3.74 -3.65
C ILE A 150 13.55 -3.13 -2.81
N THR A 151 13.32 -2.95 -1.50
CA THR A 151 14.29 -2.26 -0.64
C THR A 151 15.45 -3.17 -0.31
N GLU A 152 16.66 -2.68 -0.56
CA GLU A 152 17.89 -3.37 -0.23
C GLU A 152 18.43 -3.00 1.15
N HIS A 153 19.21 -3.92 1.73
CA HIS A 153 19.88 -3.71 3.00
C HIS A 153 20.99 -2.65 2.86
N ASP A 154 20.99 -1.68 3.77
CA ASP A 154 22.04 -0.68 3.89
C ASP A 154 22.78 -0.87 5.21
N ALA A 155 23.96 -1.49 5.14
CA ALA A 155 24.79 -1.77 6.32
C ALA A 155 25.45 -0.50 6.92
N SER A 156 25.37 0.65 6.24
CA SER A 156 25.93 1.91 6.74
C SER A 156 24.95 2.69 7.63
N SER A 157 23.66 2.36 7.58
CA SER A 157 22.63 3.01 8.38
C SER A 157 22.68 2.53 9.84
N PRO A 158 22.67 3.45 10.83
CA PRO A 158 22.57 3.08 12.24
C PRO A 158 21.14 2.68 12.67
N SER A 159 20.12 3.04 11.88
CA SER A 159 18.71 2.73 12.15
C SER A 159 18.27 1.46 11.43
N PHE A 160 17.47 0.64 12.11
CA PHE A 160 16.82 -0.55 11.56
C PHE A 160 15.57 -0.20 10.75
N ILE A 161 14.82 0.82 11.18
CA ILE A 161 13.64 1.34 10.48
C ILE A 161 14.06 2.57 9.68
N ARG A 162 13.89 2.50 8.35
CA ARG A 162 14.37 3.56 7.45
C ARG A 162 13.23 4.12 6.60
N PRO A 163 13.16 5.45 6.41
CA PRO A 163 12.27 6.04 5.41
C PRO A 163 12.53 5.44 4.02
N CYS A 164 11.47 5.13 3.30
CA CYS A 164 11.52 4.74 1.89
C CYS A 164 11.17 5.96 1.04
N ALA A 165 12.05 6.30 0.10
CA ALA A 165 11.86 7.45 -0.77
C ALA A 165 10.62 7.22 -1.66
N LEU A 166 9.65 8.13 -1.58
CA LEU A 166 8.32 7.94 -2.18
C LEU A 166 8.34 8.05 -3.71
N ASP A 167 9.28 8.79 -4.26
CA ASP A 167 9.57 8.87 -5.70
C ASP A 167 10.10 7.52 -6.22
N VAL A 168 11.09 6.94 -5.54
CA VAL A 168 11.63 5.62 -5.88
C VAL A 168 10.56 4.55 -5.78
N LEU A 169 9.77 4.54 -4.70
CA LEU A 169 8.66 3.60 -4.54
C LEU A 169 7.55 3.87 -5.57
N GLY A 170 7.30 5.12 -5.93
CA GLY A 170 6.31 5.53 -6.91
C GLY A 170 6.61 5.05 -8.32
N ASP A 171 7.90 4.96 -8.70
CA ASP A 171 8.34 4.49 -10.01
C ASP A 171 8.54 2.97 -10.07
N ALA A 172 8.56 2.30 -8.92
CA ALA A 172 8.70 0.85 -8.83
C ALA A 172 7.46 0.12 -9.41
N PRO A 173 7.65 -1.08 -10.01
CA PRO A 173 6.53 -1.94 -10.43
C PRO A 173 5.69 -2.33 -9.22
N LEU A 174 4.36 -2.28 -9.35
CA LEU A 174 3.46 -2.74 -8.30
C LEU A 174 3.46 -4.28 -8.26
N LEU A 175 3.87 -4.85 -7.13
CA LEU A 175 3.88 -6.29 -6.91
C LEU A 175 2.67 -6.71 -6.07
N SER A 176 1.89 -7.68 -6.56
CA SER A 176 0.75 -8.19 -5.80
C SER A 176 1.19 -9.05 -4.64
N GLN A 177 0.66 -8.76 -3.44
CA GLN A 177 0.86 -9.60 -2.26
C GLN A 177 0.11 -10.93 -2.39
N SER A 178 -1.08 -10.91 -2.99
CA SER A 178 -1.95 -12.10 -3.12
C SER A 178 -1.59 -12.97 -4.32
N GLU A 179 -1.06 -12.36 -5.39
CA GLU A 179 -0.74 -13.04 -6.65
C GLU A 179 0.71 -12.73 -7.10
N PRO A 180 1.75 -13.23 -6.39
CA PRO A 180 3.14 -12.83 -6.64
C PRO A 180 3.68 -13.19 -8.04
N HIS A 181 3.02 -14.11 -8.74
CA HIS A 181 3.40 -14.56 -10.08
C HIS A 181 2.75 -13.75 -11.21
N VAL A 182 1.76 -12.92 -10.89
CA VAL A 182 1.09 -12.07 -11.87
C VAL A 182 1.87 -10.77 -11.99
N GLN A 183 2.62 -10.64 -13.09
CA GLN A 183 3.32 -9.40 -13.42
C GLN A 183 2.35 -8.47 -14.14
N THR A 184 2.02 -7.35 -13.51
CA THR A 184 1.35 -6.24 -14.18
C THR A 184 2.40 -5.20 -14.59
N PRO A 185 2.31 -4.60 -15.79
CA PRO A 185 3.26 -3.60 -16.26
C PRO A 185 3.10 -2.22 -15.57
N SER A 186 2.28 -2.13 -14.52
CA SER A 186 1.97 -0.86 -13.83
C SER A 186 2.96 -0.57 -12.71
N THR A 187 3.34 0.70 -12.58
CA THR A 187 4.06 1.21 -11.40
C THR A 187 3.09 1.59 -10.28
N VAL A 188 3.59 1.69 -9.05
CA VAL A 188 2.84 2.20 -7.89
C VAL A 188 2.11 3.51 -8.22
N SER A 189 2.80 4.47 -8.83
CA SER A 189 2.20 5.75 -9.21
C SER A 189 1.09 5.61 -10.24
N SER A 190 1.26 4.75 -11.25
CA SER A 190 0.19 4.51 -12.23
C SER A 190 -1.04 3.85 -11.59
N SER A 191 -0.83 2.88 -10.70
CA SER A 191 -1.94 2.20 -10.01
C SER A 191 -2.69 3.14 -9.06
N ILE A 192 -2.00 4.07 -8.40
CA ILE A 192 -2.64 5.15 -7.63
C ILE A 192 -3.49 6.03 -8.56
N ARG A 193 -2.96 6.48 -9.70
CA ARG A 193 -3.71 7.31 -10.68
C ARG A 193 -4.92 6.58 -11.24
N ASP A 194 -4.79 5.28 -11.50
CA ASP A 194 -5.89 4.45 -11.98
C ASP A 194 -6.99 4.34 -10.93
N LEU A 195 -6.63 4.18 -9.65
CA LEU A 195 -7.61 4.16 -8.58
C LEU A 195 -8.28 5.54 -8.42
N ILE A 196 -7.54 6.64 -8.48
CA ILE A 196 -8.09 8.01 -8.51
C ILE A 196 -9.08 8.16 -9.67
N ALA A 197 -8.75 7.65 -10.85
CA ALA A 197 -9.61 7.74 -12.03
C ALA A 197 -10.93 7.00 -11.87
N LYS A 198 -10.93 5.89 -11.08
CA LYS A 198 -12.08 5.06 -10.75
C LYS A 198 -12.94 5.67 -9.64
N VAL A 199 -12.34 6.15 -8.56
CA VAL A 199 -13.08 6.65 -7.38
C VAL A 199 -13.41 8.14 -7.44
N GLY A 200 -12.65 8.93 -8.20
CA GLY A 200 -12.86 10.38 -8.35
C GLY A 200 -12.39 11.23 -7.16
N GLU A 201 -11.69 10.62 -6.21
CA GLU A 201 -11.08 11.28 -5.04
C GLU A 201 -9.55 11.28 -5.16
N LYS A 202 -8.91 12.27 -4.54
CA LYS A 202 -7.45 12.27 -4.36
C LYS A 202 -7.04 11.09 -3.50
N ILE A 203 -6.02 10.39 -3.96
CA ILE A 203 -5.31 9.37 -3.22
C ILE A 203 -3.84 9.77 -3.20
N SER A 204 -3.20 9.66 -2.04
CA SER A 204 -1.78 10.00 -1.91
C SER A 204 -1.06 9.00 -1.03
N LEU A 205 0.10 8.56 -1.48
CA LEU A 205 1.05 7.83 -0.66
C LEU A 205 1.77 8.85 0.22
N LYS A 206 1.50 8.82 1.53
CA LYS A 206 1.89 9.87 2.46
C LYS A 206 3.30 9.68 3.01
N ARG A 207 3.61 8.44 3.40
CA ARG A 207 4.90 8.03 3.97
C ARG A 207 5.07 6.52 3.85
N ALA A 208 6.32 6.09 3.84
CA ALA A 208 6.73 4.70 3.80
C ALA A 208 8.00 4.51 4.62
N VAL A 209 8.06 3.44 5.41
CA VAL A 209 9.26 2.97 6.10
C VAL A 209 9.49 1.51 5.82
N THR A 210 10.75 1.11 5.85
CA THR A 210 11.20 -0.26 5.57
C THR A 210 12.11 -0.74 6.68
N VAL A 211 12.03 -2.04 6.96
CA VAL A 211 12.93 -2.76 7.86
C VAL A 211 13.58 -3.82 7.01
N VAL A 212 14.81 -3.59 6.58
CA VAL A 212 15.56 -4.56 5.77
C VAL A 212 16.93 -4.71 6.38
N HIS A 213 17.19 -5.88 6.95
CA HIS A 213 18.49 -6.24 7.49
C HIS A 213 18.82 -7.66 7.10
N GLY A 214 20.04 -7.87 6.59
CA GLY A 214 20.54 -9.21 6.27
C GLY A 214 20.67 -10.10 7.51
N PRO A 215 21.00 -11.39 7.35
CA PRO A 215 21.40 -12.22 8.48
C PRO A 215 22.52 -11.53 9.27
N LEU A 216 22.45 -11.56 10.60
CA LEU A 216 23.59 -11.14 11.42
C LEU A 216 24.75 -12.12 11.17
N ARG A 217 26.00 -11.62 11.18
CA ARG A 217 27.19 -12.42 10.88
C ARG A 217 27.22 -13.69 11.73
N ARG A 218 27.73 -14.79 11.14
CA ARG A 218 27.78 -16.12 11.77
C ARG A 218 28.51 -16.11 13.12
N GLU A 219 29.50 -15.24 13.33
CA GLU A 219 30.19 -15.12 14.61
C GLU A 219 29.27 -14.64 15.77
N SER A 220 28.14 -14.01 15.45
CA SER A 220 27.15 -13.53 16.41
C SER A 220 25.97 -14.50 16.57
N HIS A 221 26.25 -15.79 16.86
CA HIS A 221 25.22 -16.78 17.23
C HIS A 221 24.36 -16.38 18.44
N VAL A 222 24.77 -15.32 19.14
CA VAL A 222 24.15 -14.79 20.34
C VAL A 222 23.09 -13.73 20.02
N LEU A 223 22.98 -13.23 18.78
CA LEU A 223 22.04 -12.16 18.43
C LEU A 223 21.15 -12.53 17.24
N GLY A 224 19.84 -12.36 17.41
CA GLY A 224 18.84 -12.50 16.37
C GLY A 224 18.00 -11.24 16.22
N LEU A 225 17.45 -11.02 15.02
CA LEU A 225 16.47 -9.97 14.77
C LEU A 225 15.10 -10.59 14.51
N ARG A 226 14.07 -9.90 14.99
CA ARG A 226 12.66 -10.21 14.78
C ARG A 226 11.88 -8.94 14.46
N VAL A 227 10.80 -9.06 13.67
CA VAL A 227 9.87 -7.95 13.43
C VAL A 227 8.55 -8.25 14.11
N ALA A 228 8.18 -7.38 15.06
CA ALA A 228 6.85 -7.33 15.62
C ALA A 228 6.03 -6.28 14.88
N SER A 229 4.78 -6.59 14.53
CA SER A 229 3.88 -5.63 13.90
C SER A 229 2.45 -5.80 14.39
N TYR A 230 1.72 -4.69 14.47
CA TYR A 230 0.30 -4.73 14.80
C TYR A 230 -0.46 -3.61 14.08
N LEU A 231 -1.71 -3.92 13.73
CA LEU A 231 -2.65 -2.99 13.11
C LEU A 231 -3.93 -2.95 13.93
N HIS A 232 -4.38 -1.75 14.28
CA HIS A 232 -5.65 -1.51 14.97
C HIS A 232 -6.68 -0.89 14.02
N GLY A 233 -7.97 -1.21 14.24
CA GLY A 233 -9.04 -0.82 13.33
C GLY A 233 -8.95 -1.56 12.00
N ALA A 234 -8.60 -2.86 12.05
CA ALA A 234 -8.31 -3.64 10.87
C ALA A 234 -9.52 -3.78 9.94
N THR A 235 -9.27 -3.70 8.64
CA THR A 235 -10.27 -4.01 7.61
C THR A 235 -10.38 -5.53 7.42
N SER A 236 -11.27 -5.99 6.54
CA SER A 236 -11.58 -7.41 6.31
C SER A 236 -10.36 -8.32 6.02
N SER A 237 -9.23 -7.77 5.54
CA SER A 237 -8.05 -8.56 5.17
C SER A 237 -6.95 -8.63 6.23
N GLY A 238 -7.06 -7.88 7.35
CA GLY A 238 -6.09 -7.93 8.46
C GLY A 238 -4.72 -7.29 8.21
N PHE A 239 -4.38 -6.93 6.97
CA PHE A 239 -3.11 -6.29 6.58
C PHE A 239 -3.14 -4.76 6.57
N GLN A 240 -4.30 -4.16 6.86
CA GLN A 240 -4.45 -2.71 6.96
C GLN A 240 -5.23 -2.31 8.22
N GLY A 241 -5.03 -1.09 8.70
CA GLY A 241 -5.74 -0.51 9.84
C GLY A 241 -5.62 1.01 9.90
N ARG A 242 -6.24 1.63 10.92
CA ARG A 242 -6.16 3.08 11.18
C ARG A 242 -4.95 3.48 12.02
N ILE A 243 -4.43 2.55 12.82
CA ILE A 243 -3.20 2.72 13.58
C ILE A 243 -2.32 1.52 13.28
N GLY A 244 -1.06 1.75 12.95
CA GLY A 244 -0.06 0.69 12.73
C GLY A 244 1.16 0.89 13.60
N SER A 245 1.73 -0.22 14.07
CA SER A 245 3.02 -0.26 14.72
C SER A 245 3.91 -1.34 14.09
N VAL A 246 5.18 -1.02 13.96
CA VAL A 246 6.26 -1.95 13.60
C VAL A 246 7.38 -1.74 14.60
N ALA A 247 7.91 -2.82 15.16
CA ALA A 247 9.02 -2.81 16.08
C ALA A 247 10.05 -3.87 15.69
N VAL A 248 11.32 -3.50 15.78
CA VAL A 248 12.45 -4.40 15.58
C VAL A 248 12.90 -4.89 16.94
N LEU A 249 12.92 -6.21 17.13
CA LEU A 249 13.33 -6.83 18.37
C LEU A 249 14.70 -7.49 18.21
N GLY A 250 15.54 -7.31 19.22
CA GLY A 250 16.80 -8.02 19.39
C GLY A 250 16.59 -9.21 20.31
N LEU A 251 17.03 -10.39 19.89
CA LEU A 251 17.05 -11.62 20.68
C LEU A 251 18.50 -11.92 21.04
N LYS A 252 18.92 -11.58 22.27
CA LYS A 252 20.28 -11.79 22.75
C LYS A 252 20.35 -13.04 23.64
N THR A 253 20.82 -14.16 23.09
CA THR A 253 20.98 -15.42 23.83
C THR A 253 21.96 -16.38 23.16
N PRO A 254 22.86 -17.05 23.92
CA PRO A 254 23.77 -18.05 23.37
C PRO A 254 23.06 -19.32 22.86
N ARG A 255 21.78 -19.50 23.22
CA ARG A 255 20.96 -20.66 22.86
C ARG A 255 20.00 -20.38 21.70
N LEU A 256 20.24 -19.30 20.94
CA LEU A 256 19.30 -18.83 19.92
C LEU A 256 18.93 -19.91 18.88
N PRO A 257 19.88 -20.66 18.27
CA PRO A 257 19.53 -21.69 17.29
C PRO A 257 18.66 -22.80 17.90
N GLU A 258 18.98 -23.21 19.14
CA GLU A 258 18.22 -24.23 19.86
C GLU A 258 16.79 -23.74 20.15
N LEU A 259 16.63 -22.53 20.67
CA LEU A 259 15.32 -21.96 21.00
C LEU A 259 14.45 -21.74 19.76
N MET A 260 15.02 -21.24 18.65
CA MET A 260 14.28 -21.04 17.41
C MET A 260 13.87 -22.35 16.73
N SER A 261 14.54 -23.47 17.04
CA SER A 261 14.12 -24.80 16.58
C SER A 261 12.87 -25.32 17.32
N ARG A 262 12.60 -24.82 18.53
CA ARG A 262 11.47 -25.24 19.36
C ARG A 262 10.19 -24.54 18.92
N LYS A 263 9.23 -25.31 18.38
CA LYS A 263 7.93 -24.78 17.94
C LYS A 263 7.18 -24.01 19.03
N THR A 264 7.22 -24.49 20.28
CA THR A 264 6.57 -23.84 21.42
C THR A 264 7.15 -22.46 21.71
N PHE A 265 8.49 -22.34 21.67
CA PHE A 265 9.17 -21.05 21.85
C PHE A 265 8.77 -20.06 20.76
N VAL A 266 8.78 -20.48 19.48
CA VAL A 266 8.38 -19.62 18.36
C VAL A 266 6.93 -19.14 18.51
N GLN A 267 6.01 -20.03 18.89
CA GLN A 267 4.61 -19.67 19.11
C GLN A 267 4.43 -18.69 20.27
N ASP A 268 5.19 -18.84 21.36
CA ASP A 268 5.13 -17.92 22.49
C ASP A 268 5.79 -16.58 22.15
N LEU A 269 6.87 -16.58 21.35
CA LEU A 269 7.51 -15.40 20.83
C LEU A 269 6.56 -14.59 19.93
N GLU A 270 5.84 -15.25 19.02
CA GLU A 270 4.83 -14.60 18.16
C GLU A 270 3.70 -13.94 18.97
N LYS A 271 3.29 -14.55 20.10
CA LYS A 271 2.32 -13.93 21.02
C LYS A 271 2.90 -12.68 21.68
N LEU A 272 4.14 -12.76 22.15
CA LEU A 272 4.84 -11.63 22.77
C LEU A 272 5.03 -10.48 21.78
N GLU A 273 5.44 -10.76 20.55
CA GLU A 273 5.59 -9.79 19.47
C GLU A 273 4.28 -9.04 19.20
N ARG A 274 3.18 -9.80 19.09
CA ARG A 274 1.85 -9.21 18.92
C ARG A 274 1.46 -8.37 20.12
N ALA A 275 1.79 -8.79 21.35
CA ALA A 275 1.55 -8.00 22.56
C ALA A 275 2.35 -6.69 22.58
N ILE A 276 3.63 -6.72 22.19
CA ILE A 276 4.48 -5.52 22.06
C ILE A 276 3.89 -4.57 21.01
N GLY A 277 3.53 -5.08 19.83
CA GLY A 277 2.90 -4.27 18.79
C GLY A 277 1.60 -3.61 19.27
N ARG A 278 0.75 -4.35 20.00
CA ARG A 278 -0.47 -3.84 20.63
C ARG A 278 -0.19 -2.76 21.68
N GLN A 279 0.84 -2.94 22.50
CA GLN A 279 1.25 -1.98 23.51
C GLN A 279 1.65 -0.66 22.83
N ILE A 280 2.54 -0.72 21.84
CA ILE A 280 2.99 0.46 21.10
C ILE A 280 1.82 1.16 20.41
N ALA A 281 0.91 0.42 19.77
CA ALA A 281 -0.23 1.01 19.08
C ALA A 281 -1.27 1.60 20.06
N GLY A 282 -1.49 0.95 21.20
CA GLY A 282 -2.57 1.26 22.14
C GLY A 282 -2.27 2.38 23.15
N PHE A 283 -1.00 2.69 23.39
CA PHE A 283 -0.57 3.70 24.37
C PHE A 283 0.14 4.87 23.68
N ASP A 284 0.29 6.01 24.36
CA ASP A 284 1.08 7.15 23.87
C ASP A 284 2.59 6.88 24.00
N THR A 285 3.05 5.80 23.34
CA THR A 285 4.45 5.38 23.35
C THR A 285 5.27 6.24 22.39
N ARG A 286 6.20 7.03 22.92
CA ARG A 286 7.03 7.99 22.16
C ARG A 286 8.50 7.63 22.12
N SER A 287 8.96 6.84 23.08
CA SER A 287 10.35 6.39 23.18
C SER A 287 10.41 4.96 23.73
N ILE A 288 11.55 4.28 23.56
CA ILE A 288 11.74 2.94 24.15
C ILE A 288 12.21 3.07 25.60
N ARG A 289 13.18 3.96 25.84
CA ARG A 289 13.84 4.22 27.12
C ARG A 289 13.88 5.73 27.33
N SER A 290 13.60 6.16 28.55
CA SER A 290 13.63 7.56 28.99
C SER A 290 13.89 7.62 30.49
N THR A 291 13.70 8.79 31.12
CA THR A 291 13.74 8.95 32.57
C THR A 291 12.68 8.07 33.25
N PRO A 292 12.88 7.60 34.49
CA PRO A 292 11.95 6.69 35.16
C PRO A 292 10.51 7.22 35.26
N ASP A 293 10.34 8.53 35.40
CA ASP A 293 9.04 9.19 35.53
C ASP A 293 8.32 9.44 34.19
N ASP A 294 8.96 9.13 33.06
CA ASP A 294 8.35 9.30 31.74
C ASP A 294 7.39 8.13 31.42
N GLU A 295 6.10 8.37 31.58
CA GLU A 295 5.02 7.42 31.27
C GLU A 295 4.84 7.15 29.76
N THR A 296 5.44 7.97 28.89
CA THR A 296 5.40 7.80 27.42
C THR A 296 6.50 6.86 26.91
N SER A 297 7.46 6.49 27.77
CA SER A 297 8.51 5.53 27.47
C SER A 297 7.99 4.10 27.59
N LEU A 298 8.13 3.32 26.52
CA LEU A 298 7.64 1.94 26.42
C LEU A 298 8.04 1.11 27.65
N TYR A 299 9.29 1.22 28.09
CA TYR A 299 9.83 0.39 29.17
C TYR A 299 9.35 0.77 30.57
N ASN A 300 8.78 1.97 30.73
CA ASN A 300 8.18 2.42 31.98
C ASN A 300 6.68 2.12 32.03
N GLN A 301 6.04 1.90 30.88
CA GLN A 301 4.60 1.61 30.80
C GLN A 301 4.25 0.24 31.42
N PRO A 302 3.07 0.11 32.05
CA PRO A 302 2.54 -1.19 32.48
C PRO A 302 2.24 -2.08 31.25
N PHE A 303 2.65 -3.35 31.28
CA PHE A 303 2.50 -4.23 30.11
C PHE A 303 1.13 -4.91 30.02
N MET A 304 0.09 -4.10 29.81
CA MET A 304 -1.30 -4.55 29.82
C MET A 304 -1.64 -5.53 28.68
N MET A 305 -0.81 -5.60 27.63
CA MET A 305 -1.10 -6.36 26.41
C MET A 305 -0.59 -7.81 26.41
N LEU A 306 0.23 -8.21 27.39
CA LEU A 306 0.74 -9.59 27.55
C LEU A 306 -0.22 -10.51 28.34
N GLY A 307 -1.32 -9.97 28.88
CA GLY A 307 -2.26 -10.70 29.72
C GLY A 307 -1.83 -10.72 31.20
N ALA A 308 -2.32 -11.71 31.96
CA ALA A 308 -2.07 -11.80 33.40
C ALA A 308 -0.57 -11.88 33.78
N GLU A 309 0.28 -12.36 32.87
CA GLU A 309 1.73 -12.45 33.09
C GLU A 309 2.43 -11.08 33.13
N GLY A 310 1.84 -10.03 32.54
CA GLY A 310 2.45 -8.68 32.43
C GLY A 310 1.64 -7.54 33.04
N ALA A 311 0.45 -7.81 33.60
CA ALA A 311 -0.47 -6.76 34.05
C ALA A 311 0.04 -5.91 35.23
N ASP A 312 0.85 -6.50 36.12
CA ASP A 312 1.34 -5.85 37.35
C ASP A 312 2.79 -5.34 37.23
N GLU A 313 3.40 -5.43 36.05
CA GLU A 313 4.81 -5.11 35.83
C GLU A 313 4.99 -4.16 34.63
N THR A 314 6.10 -3.41 34.63
CA THR A 314 6.44 -2.59 33.45
C THR A 314 6.88 -3.48 32.29
N VAL A 315 6.78 -2.98 31.05
CA VAL A 315 7.22 -3.71 29.85
C VAL A 315 8.65 -4.23 30.00
N ARG A 316 9.58 -3.42 30.54
CA ARG A 316 10.96 -3.86 30.76
C ARG A 316 11.05 -5.08 31.68
N HIS A 317 10.37 -5.03 32.83
CA HIS A 317 10.41 -6.13 33.81
C HIS A 317 9.79 -7.40 33.23
N ALA A 318 8.64 -7.25 32.57
CA ALA A 318 7.95 -8.35 31.93
C ALA A 318 8.77 -9.00 30.80
N LEU A 319 9.48 -8.22 29.97
CA LEU A 319 10.38 -8.78 28.94
C LEU A 319 11.57 -9.55 29.54
N ASN A 320 12.17 -9.01 30.60
CA ASN A 320 13.26 -9.69 31.32
C ASN A 320 12.77 -11.00 31.96
N LYS A 321 11.63 -10.95 32.64
CA LYS A 321 10.98 -12.11 33.26
C LYS A 321 10.61 -13.17 32.23
N TRP A 322 9.99 -12.78 31.13
CA TRP A 322 9.64 -13.68 30.03
C TRP A 322 10.89 -14.34 29.45
N SER A 323 11.97 -13.57 29.23
CA SER A 323 13.24 -14.09 28.69
C SER A 323 13.86 -15.17 29.58
N ARG A 324 13.84 -14.97 30.91
CA ARG A 324 14.29 -15.97 31.88
C ARG A 324 13.40 -17.22 31.89
N GLN A 325 12.07 -17.04 31.96
CA GLN A 325 11.10 -18.13 31.97
C GLN A 325 11.17 -19.01 30.71
N ARG A 326 11.55 -18.44 29.58
CA ARG A 326 11.75 -19.17 28.31
C ARG A 326 13.17 -19.69 28.11
N GLY A 327 14.05 -19.52 29.09
CA GLY A 327 15.41 -20.07 29.10
C GLY A 327 16.38 -19.39 28.13
N MET A 328 16.14 -18.11 27.79
CA MET A 328 17.04 -17.32 26.95
C MET A 328 18.31 -16.91 27.70
N VAL A 329 18.19 -16.61 28.99
CA VAL A 329 19.28 -16.15 29.87
C VAL A 329 19.16 -16.82 31.23
N GLU A 330 20.29 -16.99 31.91
CA GLU A 330 20.33 -17.42 33.32
C GLU A 330 19.90 -16.27 34.23
N ASP A 331 19.55 -16.55 35.49
CA ASP A 331 18.86 -15.60 36.38
C ASP A 331 19.62 -14.26 36.57
N ASP A 332 20.96 -14.30 36.52
CA ASP A 332 21.85 -13.14 36.68
C ASP A 332 22.57 -12.67 35.39
N ALA A 333 22.27 -13.28 34.23
CA ALA A 333 22.97 -12.99 32.98
C ALA A 333 22.28 -11.85 32.18
N GLU A 334 23.10 -10.97 31.57
CA GLU A 334 22.59 -9.94 30.64
C GLU A 334 22.15 -10.56 29.30
N GLY A 335 20.95 -10.22 28.85
CA GLY A 335 20.42 -10.62 27.54
C GLY A 335 18.90 -10.75 27.54
N GLY A 336 18.36 -11.57 26.65
CA GLY A 336 16.93 -11.74 26.45
C GLY A 336 16.38 -10.96 25.26
N ILE A 337 15.10 -10.61 25.32
CA ILE A 337 14.42 -9.84 24.28
C ILE A 337 14.47 -8.35 24.61
N GLU A 338 14.84 -7.54 23.62
CA GLU A 338 14.75 -6.10 23.69
C GLU A 338 14.09 -5.50 22.46
N VAL A 339 13.36 -4.40 22.64
CA VAL A 339 12.90 -3.55 21.54
C VAL A 339 14.07 -2.63 21.17
N LEU A 340 14.52 -2.71 19.92
CA LEU A 340 15.64 -1.93 19.39
C LEU A 340 15.15 -0.62 18.78
N GLU A 341 14.06 -0.69 18.02
CA GLU A 341 13.47 0.46 17.34
C GLU A 341 11.98 0.19 17.10
N PHE A 342 11.16 1.24 17.06
CA PHE A 342 9.77 1.11 16.62
C PHE A 342 9.30 2.34 15.83
N ALA A 343 8.29 2.14 15.01
CA ALA A 343 7.51 3.17 14.37
C ALA A 343 6.03 2.94 14.68
N LYS A 344 5.31 4.02 15.01
CA LYS A 344 3.87 4.02 15.27
C LYS A 344 3.23 5.13 14.47
N TRP A 345 2.23 4.80 13.66
CA TRP A 345 1.50 5.77 12.85
C TRP A 345 0.00 5.67 13.09
N THR A 346 -0.64 6.83 13.12
CA THR A 346 -2.09 6.99 13.02
C THR A 346 -2.42 7.64 11.69
N VAL A 347 -3.39 7.10 10.96
CA VAL A 347 -3.84 7.67 9.68
C VAL A 347 -4.20 9.14 9.83
N GLY A 348 -3.67 9.99 8.95
CA GLY A 348 -3.96 11.41 8.90
C GLY A 348 -3.21 12.25 9.93
N GLN A 349 -2.38 11.62 10.77
CA GLN A 349 -1.46 12.34 11.66
C GLN A 349 -0.36 12.99 10.82
N ASP A 350 0.03 14.20 11.19
CA ASP A 350 1.14 14.90 10.55
C ASP A 350 2.45 14.12 10.71
N VAL A 351 3.34 14.28 9.73
CA VAL A 351 4.68 13.69 9.77
C VAL A 351 5.56 14.69 10.51
N GLU A 352 6.12 14.27 11.64
CA GLU A 352 7.10 15.05 12.39
C GLU A 352 8.44 15.17 11.65
#